data_AF-A0A9X1GQ98-F1
#
_entry.id   AF-A0A9X1GQ98-F1
#
_cell.length_a   1.000
_cell.length_b   1.000
_cell.length_c   1.000
_cell.angle_alpha   90.00
_cell.angle_beta   90.00
_cell.angle_gamma   90.00
#
_symmetry.space_group_name_H-M   'P 1'
#
loop_
_entity.id
_entity.type
_entity.pdbx_description
1 polymer ?
#
loop_
_entity_poly.entity_id
_entity_poly.type
_entity_poly.pdbx_seq_one_letter_code
_entity_poly.pdbx_strand_id
1 'polypeptide(L)' 'MTTLVKELLNTFDSLPESERLEIAVVILKRVTNLEFPPLSNEDLVWNAEEIFLELDEY' A
#
# COMPACT_ATOMS: atom_id res chain seq x y z
N MET A 1 -12.33 -4.50 5.23
CA MET A 1 -11.60 -3.54 6.09
C MET A 1 -12.31 -3.36 7.43
N THR A 2 -11.60 -3.50 8.56
CA THR A 2 -12.18 -3.32 9.90
C THR A 2 -12.35 -1.84 10.26
N THR A 3 -13.22 -1.50 11.22
CA THR A 3 -13.46 -0.12 11.67
C THR A 3 -12.18 0.55 12.15
N LEU A 4 -11.35 -0.17 12.91
CA LEU A 4 -10.07 0.34 13.41
C LEU A 4 -9.09 0.71 12.28
N VAL A 5 -9.06 -0.07 11.20
CA VAL A 5 -8.21 0.24 10.03
C VAL A 5 -8.71 1.50 9.33
N LYS A 6 -10.02 1.69 9.21
CA LYS A 6 -10.59 2.91 8.63
C LYS A 6 -10.27 4.15 9.46
N GLU A 7 -10.41 4.08 10.78
CA GLU A 7 -10.09 5.21 11.67
C GLU A 7 -8.60 5.57 11.63
N LEU A 8 -7.73 4.56 11.57
CA LEU A 8 -6.29 4.76 11.42
C LEU A 8 -5.96 5.50 10.11
N LEU A 9 -6.55 5.06 8.99
CA LEU A 9 -6.33 5.68 7.68
C LEU A 9 -6.87 7.11 7.64
N ASN A 10 -8.09 7.34 8.13
CA ASN A 10 -8.67 8.68 8.21
C ASN A 10 -7.81 9.63 9.08
N THR A 11 -7.24 9.10 10.17
CA THR A 11 -6.34 9.87 11.03
C THR A 11 -5.07 10.24 10.27
N PHE A 12 -4.45 9.29 9.56
CA PHE A 12 -3.27 9.53 8.74
C PHE A 12 -3.53 10.58 7.63
N ASP A 13 -4.68 10.49 6.96
CA ASP A 13 -5.06 11.42 5.89
C ASP A 13 -5.31 12.85 6.41
N SER A 14 -5.70 12.99 7.68
CA SER A 14 -5.92 14.30 8.32
C SER A 14 -4.63 15.01 8.76
N LEU A 15 -3.48 14.33 8.72
CA LEU A 15 -2.19 14.90 9.14
C LEU A 15 -1.66 15.92 8.13
N PRO A 16 -0.89 16.93 8.59
CA PRO A 16 -0.12 17.81 7.73
C PRO A 16 0.83 17.03 6.82
N GLU A 17 1.08 17.54 5.61
CA GLU A 17 1.94 16.90 4.62
C GLU A 17 3.33 16.57 5.18
N SER A 18 3.92 17.47 5.98
CA SER A 18 5.22 17.25 6.62
C SER A 18 5.22 16.01 7.52
N GLU A 19 4.18 15.81 8.32
CA GLU A 19 4.04 14.67 9.22
C GLU A 19 3.81 13.37 8.43
N ARG A 20 3.00 13.43 7.37
CA ARG A 20 2.79 12.29 6.46
C ARG A 20 4.09 11.86 5.80
N LEU A 21 4.92 12.81 5.38
CA LEU A 21 6.23 12.54 4.79
C LEU A 21 7.18 11.88 5.79
N GLU A 22 7.22 12.34 7.05
CA GLU A 22 8.03 11.69 8.10
C GLU A 22 7.61 10.24 8.34
N ILE A 23 6.30 9.98 8.41
CA ILE A 23 5.76 8.64 8.55
C ILE A 23 6.12 7.78 7.33
N ALA A 24 5.98 8.31 6.11
CA ALA A 24 6.34 7.62 4.88
C ALA A 24 7.82 7.20 4.88
N VAL A 25 8.72 8.09 5.33
CA VAL A 25 10.15 7.78 5.48
C VAL A 25 10.38 6.64 6.47
N VAL A 26 9.67 6.61 7.59
CA VAL A 26 9.77 5.50 8.57
C VAL A 26 9.26 4.19 7.98
N ILE A 27 8.15 4.22 7.24
CA ILE A 27 7.62 3.03 6.54
C ILE A 27 8.66 2.52 5.55
N LEU A 28 9.19 3.38 4.68
CA LEU A 28 10.19 3.01 3.69
C LEU A 28 11.43 2.40 4.34
N LYS A 29 11.95 3.00 5.43
CA LYS A 29 13.08 2.44 6.20
C LYS A 29 12.79 1.06 6.79
N ARG A 30 11.54 0.79 7.19
CA ARG A 30 11.15 -0.54 7.70
C ARG A 30 11.02 -1.53 6.54
N VAL A 31 10.43 -1.11 5.43
CA VAL A 31 10.26 -1.91 4.21
C VAL A 31 11.60 -2.31 3.61
N THR A 32 12.61 -1.43 3.62
CA THR A 32 13.96 -1.79 3.13
C THR A 32 14.64 -2.88 3.95
N ASN A 33 14.21 -3.11 5.19
CA ASN A 33 14.74 -4.17 6.05
C ASN A 33 13.86 -5.44 6.02
N LEU A 34 12.75 -5.43 5.29
CA LEU A 34 11.90 -6.58 5.09
C LEU A 34 12.37 -7.32 3.83
N GLU A 35 12.70 -8.60 3.98
CA GLU A 35 12.89 -9.47 2.83
C GLU A 35 11.52 -9.92 2.34
N PHE A 36 11.11 -9.42 1.18
CA PHE A 36 9.96 -9.94 0.48
C PHE A 36 10.43 -11.08 -0.42
N PRO A 37 9.80 -12.27 -0.34
CA PRO A 37 10.08 -13.31 -1.31
C PRO A 37 9.77 -12.77 -2.72
N PRO A 38 10.53 -13.19 -3.74
CA PRO A 38 10.21 -12.82 -5.10
C PRO A 38 8.79 -13.28 -5.42
N LEU A 39 8.02 -12.44 -6.11
CA LEU A 39 6.70 -12.81 -6.62
C LEU A 39 6.84 -14.01 -7.55
N SER A 40 5.93 -14.97 -7.42
CA SER A 40 5.86 -16.07 -8.37
C SER A 40 5.31 -15.57 -9.71
N ASN A 41 5.51 -16.35 -10.78
CA ASN A 41 4.89 -16.03 -12.07
C ASN A 41 3.35 -15.99 -11.97
N GLU A 42 2.76 -16.82 -11.13
CA GLU A 42 1.32 -16.86 -10.89
C GLU A 42 0.85 -15.57 -10.20
N ASP A 43 1.58 -15.11 -9.19
CA ASP A 43 1.30 -13.83 -8.53
C ASP A 43 1.38 -12.67 -9.52
N LEU A 44 2.37 -12.67 -10.41
CA LEU A 44 2.50 -11.62 -11.43
C LEU A 44 1.32 -11.61 -12.42
N VAL A 45 0.84 -12.78 -12.84
CA VAL A 45 -0.32 -12.90 -13.73
C VAL A 45 -1.58 -12.38 -13.04
N TRP A 46 -1.82 -12.78 -11.79
CA TRP A 46 -2.98 -12.30 -11.04
C TRP A 46 -2.95 -10.80 -10.79
N ASN A 47 -1.81 -10.24 -10.38
CA ASN A 47 -1.68 -8.79 -10.20
C ASN A 47 -1.92 -8.04 -11.52
N ALA A 48 -1.44 -8.57 -12.65
CA ALA A 48 -1.67 -7.94 -13.96
C ALA A 48 -3.16 -7.99 -14.36
N GLU A 49 -3.86 -9.08 -14.07
CA GLU A 49 -5.30 -9.23 -14.33
C GLU A 49 -6.13 -8.30 -13.44
N GLU A 50 -5.80 -8.16 -12.16
CA GLU A 50 -6.46 -7.23 -11.23
C GLU A 50 -6.32 -5.78 -11.72
N ILE A 51 -5.09 -5.34 -12.05
CA ILE A 51 -4.83 -4.01 -12.60
C ILE A 51 -5.58 -3.80 -13.91
N PHE A 52 -5.60 -4.81 -14.79
CA PHE A 52 -6.34 -4.72 -16.05
C PHE A 52 -7.83 -4.49 -15.79
N LEU A 53 -8.44 -5.26 -14.89
CA LEU A 53 -9.87 -5.12 -14.55
C LEU A 53 -10.19 -3.78 -13.88
N GLU A 54 -9.32 -3.27 -13.00
CA GLU A 54 -9.50 -1.94 -12.40
C GLU A 54 -9.44 -0.81 -13.45
N LEU A 55 -8.60 -0.96 -14.47
CA LEU A 55 -8.44 0.03 -15.54
C LEU A 55 -9.45 -0.12 -16.68
N ASP A 56 -10.04 -1.30 -16.84
CA ASP A 56 -11.07 -1.61 -17.85
C ASP A 56 -12.49 -1.22 -17.39
N GLU A 57 -12.62 -0.39 -16.35
CA GLU A 57 -13.89 0.26 -16.00
C GLU A 57 -14.39 1.15 -17.16
N TYR A 58 -15.26 0.58 -17.99
CA TYR A 58 -16.10 1.23 -18.99
C TYR A 58 -17.55 1.38 -18.50
#